data_AF-J2L9B3-F1
#
_entry.id   AF-J2L9B3-F1
#
_cell.length_a   1.000
_cell.length_b   1.000
_cell.length_c   1.000
_cell.angle_alpha   90.00
_cell.angle_beta   90.00
_cell.angle_gamma   90.00
#
_symmetry.space_group_name_H-M   'P 1'
#
loop_
_entity.id
_entity.type
_entity.pdbx_description
1 polymer ?
#
loop_
_entity_poly.entity_id
_entity_poly.type
_entity_poly.pdbx_seq_one_letter_code
_entity_poly.pdbx_strand_id
1 'polypeptide(L)'
;MTTQAPGSLLPLSPEQLARLQAATTDFNTTQMAWLSGYFWGMVNQTPGAAAAPAPVQAETPTITLISASQTGNARRLAEQLRDDLLAAKLSVNLVNAGDYKFKQIGQEKLLVVVTSTQGEGEPPEEAVALHKFLLSKKAPKFTGTAFAVFGLGDTSYEFFSKAGKDFDERLAELGAERLLDRVDADVEYKEQATAWRQQITEILKARVPSESPAQAAITAAGSVNLVDSSPYTKEEPLLASFAANQKITGRDSDKDVRHIEIDLGDSGLRYQPGDALGVWFENDAELVQELLQLVWLKGDEQVEVQGKTLALTEALQKHFELTVNTPQIVEQYAALSRNDTLLALAGDKPKLQSYAQSFPIVDMVRQAPTELNPEQLTSLLRPLTPRLYSIASSQAENETEVHITVGAVRFEIDGRQRGGGASTWLADRIEEEGEIRVFIEHNDNFRLPANPETPVIMIGPGTGIAPFRSFMQQRDNDGAGGKNWLFFGNPHFTDDFLYQVEWQKYVKDGLLTNIDLAWSRDQAEKIYVQDKIRAKGAEVWSWLQEGAHLYVCGDANRMAKDVEQALLDVVVEHGGMDRETADEFLSELRIERRYQRDVY
;
A
#
# COMPACT_ATOMS: atom_id res chain seq x y z
N MET A 1 38.53 67.99 0.07
CA MET A 1 37.87 66.66 0.01
C MET A 1 36.54 66.76 0.73
N THR A 2 35.46 66.68 -0.02
CA THR A 2 34.16 66.18 0.45
C THR A 2 33.41 65.76 -0.80
N THR A 3 33.39 64.44 -0.99
CA THR A 3 32.80 63.67 -2.07
C THR A 3 31.31 64.00 -2.24
N GLN A 4 30.92 64.47 -3.44
CA GLN A 4 29.53 64.42 -3.89
C GLN A 4 29.09 62.95 -3.99
N ALA A 5 28.01 62.60 -3.29
CA ALA A 5 27.31 61.35 -3.53
C ALA A 5 26.56 61.44 -4.88
N PRO A 6 26.51 60.36 -5.69
CA PRO A 6 25.89 60.39 -7.01
C PRO A 6 24.37 60.60 -6.89
N GLY A 7 23.84 61.51 -7.72
CA GLY A 7 22.41 61.75 -7.85
C GLY A 7 21.65 60.47 -8.20
N SER A 8 20.49 60.30 -7.55
CA SER A 8 19.59 59.16 -7.67
C SER A 8 19.25 58.84 -9.14
N LEU A 9 19.78 57.72 -9.64
CA LEU A 9 19.47 57.12 -10.95
C LEU A 9 18.14 56.35 -10.93
N LEU A 10 17.07 56.95 -10.38
CA LEU A 10 15.73 56.38 -10.46
C LEU A 10 14.92 57.17 -11.49
N PRO A 11 14.27 56.51 -12.46
CA PRO A 11 13.44 57.18 -13.48
C PRO A 11 12.10 57.70 -12.93
N LEU A 12 12.00 57.91 -11.62
CA LEU A 12 10.81 58.35 -10.90
C LEU A 12 11.07 59.71 -10.27
N SER A 13 10.11 60.62 -10.39
CA SER A 13 10.13 61.87 -9.62
C SER A 13 10.02 61.59 -8.11
N PRO A 14 10.49 62.49 -7.23
CA PRO A 14 10.37 62.32 -5.79
C PRO A 14 8.93 62.07 -5.30
N GLU A 15 7.95 62.71 -5.94
CA GLU A 15 6.52 62.53 -5.62
C GLU A 15 5.98 61.17 -6.07
N GLN A 16 6.44 60.65 -7.22
CA GLN A 16 6.11 59.29 -7.67
C GLN A 16 6.76 58.23 -6.79
N LEU A 17 8.01 58.45 -6.37
CA LEU A 17 8.71 57.55 -5.46
C LEU A 17 8.03 57.50 -4.09
N ALA A 18 7.60 58.64 -3.55
CA ALA A 18 6.87 58.69 -2.28
C ALA A 18 5.52 57.94 -2.35
N ARG A 19 4.78 58.05 -3.46
CA ARG A 19 3.53 57.29 -3.66
C ARG A 19 3.78 55.80 -3.79
N LEU A 20 4.82 55.40 -4.51
CA LEU A 20 5.19 54.00 -4.66
C LEU A 20 5.58 53.40 -3.30
N GLN A 21 6.45 54.11 -2.55
CA GLN A 21 6.88 53.69 -1.22
C GLN A 21 5.68 53.54 -0.27
N ALA A 22 4.81 54.56 -0.20
CA ALA A 22 3.60 54.50 0.62
C ALA A 22 2.72 53.29 0.26
N ALA A 23 2.50 53.03 -1.03
CA ALA A 23 1.68 51.91 -1.52
C ALA A 23 2.29 50.52 -1.26
N THR A 24 3.61 50.42 -1.09
CA THR A 24 4.31 49.15 -0.86
C THR A 24 4.72 48.90 0.60
N THR A 25 4.46 49.84 1.51
CA THR A 25 4.97 49.81 2.91
C THR A 25 4.52 48.56 3.67
N ASP A 26 3.30 48.09 3.42
CA ASP A 26 2.67 46.98 4.18
C ASP A 26 2.70 45.64 3.43
N PHE A 27 3.50 45.52 2.37
CA PHE A 27 3.54 44.32 1.53
C PHE A 27 4.66 43.36 1.92
N ASN A 28 4.34 42.07 1.96
CA ASN A 28 5.33 41.02 2.15
C ASN A 28 6.07 40.68 0.85
N THR A 29 7.14 39.90 0.96
CA THR A 29 8.02 39.54 -0.17
C THR A 29 7.27 38.89 -1.33
N THR A 30 6.28 38.04 -1.06
CA THR A 30 5.47 37.37 -2.08
C THR A 30 4.57 38.35 -2.83
N GLN A 31 3.97 39.32 -2.12
CA GLN A 31 3.13 40.36 -2.72
C GLN A 31 3.95 41.32 -3.58
N MET A 32 5.18 41.64 -3.15
CA MET A 32 6.13 42.43 -3.94
C MET A 32 6.56 41.72 -5.23
N ALA A 33 6.78 40.40 -5.17
CA ALA A 33 7.09 39.59 -6.35
C ALA A 33 5.92 39.58 -7.35
N TRP A 34 4.68 39.43 -6.87
CA TRP A 34 3.49 39.48 -7.73
C TRP A 34 3.33 40.84 -8.44
N LEU A 35 3.51 41.95 -7.71
CA LEU A 35 3.46 43.30 -8.27
C LEU A 35 4.50 43.54 -9.36
N SER A 36 5.70 42.97 -9.20
CA SER A 36 6.74 43.08 -10.23
C SER A 36 6.30 42.44 -11.56
N GLY A 37 5.64 41.28 -11.49
CA GLY A 37 5.05 40.61 -12.65
C GLY A 37 3.87 41.39 -13.26
N TYR A 38 3.02 41.98 -12.41
CA TYR A 38 1.90 42.82 -12.85
C TYR A 38 2.38 44.05 -13.65
N PHE A 39 3.37 44.78 -13.13
CA PHE A 39 3.94 45.93 -13.83
C PHE A 39 4.69 45.53 -15.11
N TRP A 40 5.37 44.38 -15.11
CA TRP A 40 5.98 43.83 -16.32
C TRP A 40 4.92 43.52 -17.40
N GLY A 41 3.76 43.00 -17.00
CA GLY A 41 2.62 42.79 -17.87
C GLY A 41 2.03 44.09 -18.43
N MET A 42 1.97 45.16 -17.62
CA MET A 42 1.51 46.49 -18.08
C MET A 42 2.45 47.14 -19.10
N VAL A 43 3.77 47.00 -18.92
CA VAL A 43 4.76 47.59 -19.84
C VAL A 43 4.73 46.92 -21.22
N ASN A 44 4.30 45.67 -21.29
CA ASN A 44 4.19 44.90 -22.54
C ASN A 44 2.83 45.03 -23.25
N GLN A 45 1.93 45.90 -22.79
CA GLN A 45 0.69 46.21 -23.52
C GLN A 45 0.89 47.36 -24.51
N THR A 46 0.99 47.03 -25.80
CA THR A 46 1.01 48.03 -26.88
C THR A 46 -0.39 48.65 -27.05
N PRO A 47 -0.57 49.98 -26.96
CA PRO A 47 -1.88 50.60 -27.14
C PRO A 47 -2.23 50.62 -28.63
N GLY A 48 -3.19 49.79 -29.05
CA GLY A 48 -3.73 49.83 -30.42
C GLY A 48 -4.08 48.48 -31.06
N ALA A 49 -3.69 47.35 -30.46
CA ALA A 49 -4.20 46.06 -30.90
C ALA A 49 -5.57 45.81 -30.25
N ALA A 50 -6.65 46.13 -30.96
CA ALA A 50 -7.95 45.57 -30.64
C ALA A 50 -7.79 44.04 -30.70
N ALA A 51 -7.82 43.38 -29.54
CA ALA A 51 -7.86 41.94 -29.47
C ALA A 51 -9.16 41.50 -30.17
N ALA A 52 -9.01 40.92 -31.37
CA ALA A 52 -10.04 40.03 -31.87
C ALA A 52 -10.36 39.04 -30.75
N PRO A 53 -11.63 38.67 -30.51
CA PRO A 53 -11.93 37.63 -29.53
C PRO A 53 -11.06 36.44 -29.88
N ALA A 54 -10.20 36.03 -28.94
CA ALA A 54 -9.41 34.84 -29.10
C ALA A 54 -10.39 33.71 -29.49
N PRO A 55 -10.11 32.93 -30.54
CA PRO A 55 -10.91 31.74 -30.78
C PRO A 55 -10.91 30.97 -29.47
N VAL A 56 -12.10 30.61 -29.00
CA VAL A 56 -12.26 29.78 -27.81
C VAL A 56 -11.45 28.52 -28.09
N GLN A 57 -10.24 28.43 -27.53
CA GLN A 57 -9.44 27.21 -27.62
C GLN A 57 -10.28 26.14 -26.95
N ALA A 58 -10.70 25.14 -27.71
CA ALA A 58 -11.32 23.96 -27.15
C ALA A 58 -10.34 23.41 -26.12
N GLU A 59 -10.74 23.38 -24.84
CA GLU A 59 -9.95 22.76 -23.78
C GLU A 59 -9.58 21.35 -24.25
N THR A 60 -8.29 21.08 -24.37
CA THR A 60 -7.84 19.74 -24.69
C THR A 60 -8.29 18.84 -23.56
N PRO A 61 -9.11 17.80 -23.82
CA PRO A 61 -9.62 16.95 -22.76
C PRO A 61 -8.44 16.25 -22.08
N THR A 62 -8.17 16.64 -20.83
CA THR A 62 -7.14 16.00 -20.00
C THR A 62 -7.65 14.64 -19.53
N ILE A 63 -6.80 13.63 -19.65
CA ILE A 63 -7.05 12.28 -19.14
C ILE A 63 -6.70 12.27 -17.66
N THR A 64 -7.67 11.98 -16.81
CA THR A 64 -7.42 11.77 -15.39
C THR A 64 -7.12 10.31 -15.15
N LEU A 65 -5.91 10.02 -14.68
CA LEU A 65 -5.45 8.69 -14.34
C LEU A 65 -5.33 8.58 -12.82
N ILE A 66 -6.18 7.77 -12.22
CA ILE A 66 -6.19 7.52 -10.77
C ILE A 66 -5.45 6.21 -10.50
N SER A 67 -4.40 6.29 -9.67
CA SER A 67 -3.74 5.11 -9.11
C SER A 67 -4.26 4.84 -7.70
N ALA A 68 -4.69 3.60 -7.46
CA ALA A 68 -5.06 3.08 -6.15
C ALA A 68 -4.21 1.84 -5.85
N SER A 69 -3.23 1.96 -4.95
CA SER A 69 -2.20 0.94 -4.72
C SER A 69 -1.93 0.75 -3.24
N GLN A 70 -1.89 -0.51 -2.79
CA GLN A 70 -1.41 -0.84 -1.45
C GLN A 70 0.10 -1.06 -1.43
N THR A 71 0.60 -1.89 -2.34
CA THR A 71 2.00 -2.37 -2.39
C THR A 71 2.72 -1.91 -3.66
N GLY A 72 2.45 -0.67 -4.07
CA GLY A 72 3.11 -0.02 -5.21
C GLY A 72 2.86 -0.59 -6.63
N ASN A 73 2.31 -1.79 -6.80
CA ASN A 73 2.10 -2.41 -8.12
C ASN A 73 1.16 -1.58 -9.04
N ALA A 74 0.01 -1.15 -8.51
CA ALA A 74 -0.95 -0.34 -9.27
C ALA A 74 -0.38 1.06 -9.57
N ARG A 75 0.37 1.63 -8.62
CA ARG A 75 1.07 2.91 -8.78
C ARG A 75 2.08 2.86 -9.93
N ARG A 76 2.96 1.86 -9.93
CA ARG A 76 3.94 1.64 -11.02
C ARG A 76 3.28 1.44 -12.38
N LEU A 77 2.20 0.66 -12.43
CA LEU A 77 1.45 0.47 -13.67
C LEU A 77 0.83 1.78 -14.19
N ALA A 78 0.28 2.60 -13.30
CA ALA A 78 -0.26 3.91 -13.64
C ALA A 78 0.84 4.88 -14.12
N GLU A 79 2.02 4.87 -13.50
CA GLU A 79 3.17 5.66 -13.95
C GLU A 79 3.64 5.24 -15.36
N GLN A 80 3.72 3.93 -15.62
CA GLN A 80 4.03 3.41 -16.95
C GLN A 80 2.99 3.86 -17.99
N LEU A 81 1.70 3.82 -17.65
CA LEU A 81 0.64 4.31 -18.55
C LEU A 81 0.73 5.83 -18.76
N ARG A 82 1.01 6.61 -17.71
CA ARG A 82 1.26 8.05 -17.85
C ARG A 82 2.37 8.31 -18.86
N ASP A 83 3.47 7.59 -18.77
CA ASP A 83 4.62 7.76 -19.66
C ASP A 83 4.27 7.35 -21.10
N ASP A 84 3.51 6.26 -21.30
CA ASP A 84 2.97 5.84 -22.60
C ASP A 84 2.05 6.93 -23.21
N LEU A 85 1.16 7.54 -22.41
CA LEU A 85 0.25 8.61 -22.84
C LEU A 85 0.99 9.91 -23.17
N LEU A 86 1.99 10.30 -22.37
CA LEU A 86 2.84 11.46 -22.63
C LEU A 86 3.66 11.26 -23.91
N ALA A 87 4.21 10.06 -24.13
CA ALA A 87 4.90 9.71 -25.38
C ALA A 87 3.97 9.78 -26.60
N ALA A 88 2.68 9.45 -26.41
CA ALA A 88 1.63 9.62 -27.40
C ALA A 88 1.14 11.07 -27.56
N LYS A 89 1.72 12.03 -26.83
CA LYS A 89 1.38 13.47 -26.82
C LYS A 89 -0.04 13.78 -26.31
N LEU A 90 -0.53 12.97 -25.38
CA LEU A 90 -1.82 13.19 -24.72
C LEU A 90 -1.61 13.93 -23.39
N SER A 91 -2.54 14.83 -23.05
CA SER A 91 -2.54 15.49 -21.74
C SER A 91 -3.06 14.52 -20.69
N VAL A 92 -2.23 14.19 -19.69
CA VAL A 92 -2.57 13.26 -18.61
C VAL A 92 -2.28 13.89 -17.25
N ASN A 93 -3.23 13.74 -16.33
CA ASN A 93 -3.10 14.06 -14.92
C ASN A 93 -3.12 12.76 -14.12
N LEU A 94 -1.94 12.28 -13.71
CA LEU A 94 -1.80 11.14 -12.81
C LEU A 94 -1.96 11.63 -11.36
N VAL A 95 -2.89 11.05 -10.63
CA VAL A 95 -3.18 11.39 -9.23
C VAL A 95 -3.35 10.13 -8.39
N ASN A 96 -2.78 10.13 -7.19
CA ASN A 96 -3.03 9.08 -6.21
C ASN A 96 -4.47 9.18 -5.69
N ALA A 97 -5.17 8.06 -5.51
CA ALA A 97 -6.55 8.07 -5.01
C ALA A 97 -6.72 8.79 -3.66
N GLY A 98 -5.71 8.74 -2.78
CA GLY A 98 -5.72 9.42 -1.48
C GLY A 98 -5.58 10.94 -1.58
N ASP A 99 -4.88 11.42 -2.62
CA ASP A 99 -4.72 12.86 -2.90
C ASP A 99 -5.84 13.39 -3.82
N TYR A 100 -6.64 12.50 -4.38
CA TYR A 100 -7.71 12.86 -5.28
C TYR A 100 -8.92 13.41 -4.53
N LYS A 101 -9.40 14.58 -4.98
CA LYS A 101 -10.62 15.20 -4.45
C LYS A 101 -11.86 14.47 -4.97
N PHE A 102 -12.16 13.30 -4.42
CA PHE A 102 -13.18 12.38 -4.94
C PHE A 102 -14.57 12.99 -5.15
N LYS A 103 -14.94 14.02 -4.38
CA LYS A 103 -16.22 14.75 -4.56
C LYS A 103 -16.31 15.46 -5.93
N GLN A 104 -15.20 15.64 -6.64
CA GLN A 104 -15.11 16.29 -7.96
C GLN A 104 -15.16 15.29 -9.12
N ILE A 105 -15.22 13.98 -8.87
CA ILE A 105 -15.10 12.94 -9.91
C ILE A 105 -16.17 13.02 -11.02
N GLY A 106 -17.35 13.58 -10.74
CA GLY A 106 -18.38 13.80 -11.76
C GLY A 106 -18.01 14.84 -12.83
N GLN A 107 -16.91 15.57 -12.66
CA GLN A 107 -16.40 16.55 -13.63
C GLN A 107 -15.53 15.89 -14.70
N GLU A 108 -15.01 14.69 -14.44
CA GLU A 108 -14.07 14.00 -15.32
C GLU A 108 -14.71 13.60 -16.64
N LYS A 109 -13.98 13.75 -17.75
CA LYS A 109 -14.42 13.37 -19.10
C LYS A 109 -13.75 12.11 -19.61
N LEU A 110 -12.48 11.92 -19.30
CA LEU A 110 -11.70 10.73 -19.62
C LEU A 110 -11.05 10.26 -18.33
N LEU A 111 -11.54 9.13 -17.79
CA LEU A 111 -11.11 8.61 -16.49
C LEU A 111 -10.50 7.22 -16.65
N VAL A 112 -9.27 7.03 -16.20
CA VAL A 112 -8.65 5.71 -16.11
C VAL A 112 -8.36 5.41 -14.66
N VAL A 113 -8.78 4.23 -14.18
CA VAL A 113 -8.52 3.77 -12.81
C VAL A 113 -7.66 2.52 -12.84
N VAL A 114 -6.52 2.55 -12.15
CA VAL A 114 -5.66 1.38 -11.93
C VAL A 114 -5.69 1.09 -10.44
N THR A 115 -6.24 -0.06 -10.04
CA THR A 115 -6.46 -0.38 -8.62
C THR A 115 -5.99 -1.78 -8.25
N SER A 116 -5.42 -1.95 -7.05
CA SER A 116 -5.30 -3.27 -6.42
C SER A 116 -6.54 -3.61 -5.57
N THR A 117 -6.69 -4.87 -5.16
CA THR A 117 -7.72 -5.34 -4.21
C THR A 117 -7.04 -5.86 -2.95
N GLN A 118 -7.62 -5.62 -1.77
CA GLN A 118 -7.09 -6.03 -0.47
C GLN A 118 -8.06 -6.97 0.27
N GLY A 119 -7.50 -7.88 1.07
CA GLY A 119 -8.24 -8.74 2.00
C GLY A 119 -9.51 -9.34 1.40
N GLU A 120 -10.66 -9.03 2.02
CA GLU A 120 -12.00 -9.49 1.62
C GLU A 120 -12.64 -8.67 0.48
N GLY A 121 -11.84 -8.23 -0.49
CA GLY A 121 -12.33 -7.50 -1.66
C GLY A 121 -12.37 -5.98 -1.53
N GLU A 122 -11.75 -5.44 -0.48
CA GLU A 122 -11.69 -3.99 -0.22
C GLU A 122 -10.77 -3.29 -1.23
N PRO A 123 -11.02 -2.00 -1.55
CA PRO A 123 -10.04 -1.20 -2.28
C PRO A 123 -8.80 -0.93 -1.41
N PRO A 124 -7.67 -0.49 -2.00
CA PRO A 124 -6.50 -0.06 -1.24
C PRO A 124 -6.88 1.10 -0.32
N GLU A 125 -6.19 1.24 0.81
CA GLU A 125 -6.59 2.19 1.86
C GLU A 125 -6.73 3.62 1.30
N GLU A 126 -5.82 4.04 0.43
CA GLU A 126 -5.84 5.35 -0.24
C GLU A 126 -7.10 5.60 -1.09
N ALA A 127 -7.82 4.55 -1.52
CA ALA A 127 -9.00 4.66 -2.36
C ALA A 127 -10.33 4.40 -1.63
N VAL A 128 -10.31 4.07 -0.33
CA VAL A 128 -11.51 3.74 0.45
C VAL A 128 -12.55 4.86 0.41
N ALA A 129 -12.15 6.12 0.62
CA ALA A 129 -13.06 7.26 0.62
C ALA A 129 -13.72 7.47 -0.77
N LEU A 130 -12.94 7.34 -1.85
CA LEU A 130 -13.42 7.42 -3.22
C LEU A 130 -14.40 6.29 -3.55
N HIS A 131 -14.06 5.04 -3.20
CA HIS A 131 -14.88 3.85 -3.44
C HIS A 131 -16.20 3.92 -2.67
N LYS A 132 -16.17 4.25 -1.36
CA LYS A 132 -17.39 4.50 -0.56
C LYS A 132 -18.26 5.59 -1.18
N PHE A 133 -17.66 6.71 -1.61
CA PHE A 133 -18.40 7.80 -2.24
C PHE A 133 -19.12 7.36 -3.52
N LEU A 134 -18.43 6.64 -4.42
CA LEU A 134 -19.03 6.14 -5.67
C LEU A 134 -20.15 5.13 -5.42
N LEU A 135 -20.01 4.24 -4.43
CA LEU A 135 -21.05 3.27 -4.08
C LEU A 135 -22.23 3.90 -3.33
N SER A 136 -22.07 5.09 -2.77
CA SER A 136 -23.14 5.80 -2.06
C SER A 136 -24.24 6.31 -2.98
N LYS A 137 -25.37 6.72 -2.38
CA LYS A 137 -26.44 7.44 -3.08
C LYS A 137 -26.05 8.88 -3.47
N LYS A 138 -24.94 9.40 -2.94
CA LYS A 138 -24.44 10.76 -3.20
C LYS A 138 -23.58 10.84 -4.47
N ALA A 139 -23.26 9.69 -5.08
CA ALA A 139 -22.47 9.63 -6.30
C ALA A 139 -23.14 10.39 -7.47
N PRO A 140 -22.40 11.20 -8.24
CA PRO A 140 -22.94 11.92 -9.38
C PRO A 140 -23.24 10.97 -10.54
N LYS A 141 -24.08 11.44 -11.49
CA LYS A 141 -24.20 10.78 -12.80
C LYS A 141 -23.01 11.16 -13.68
N PHE A 142 -22.49 10.21 -14.44
CA PHE A 142 -21.31 10.35 -15.30
C PHE A 142 -21.69 10.61 -16.77
N THR A 143 -22.58 11.58 -17.00
CA THR A 143 -23.03 11.90 -18.36
C THR A 143 -21.90 12.53 -19.18
N GLY A 144 -21.45 11.81 -20.21
CA GLY A 144 -20.36 12.24 -21.09
C GLY A 144 -18.95 11.97 -20.54
N THR A 145 -18.84 11.10 -19.53
CA THR A 145 -17.56 10.54 -19.10
C THR A 145 -17.32 9.22 -19.82
N ALA A 146 -16.11 9.00 -20.31
CA ALA A 146 -15.65 7.69 -20.77
C ALA A 146 -14.53 7.18 -19.85
N PHE A 147 -14.50 5.88 -19.60
CA PHE A 147 -13.61 5.31 -18.60
C PHE A 147 -13.01 3.95 -18.98
N ALA A 148 -11.90 3.58 -18.35
CA ALA A 148 -11.34 2.24 -18.36
C ALA A 148 -10.78 1.87 -16.98
N VAL A 149 -10.80 0.58 -16.63
CA VAL A 149 -10.30 0.09 -15.35
C VAL A 149 -9.32 -1.07 -15.55
N PHE A 150 -8.21 -1.03 -14.82
CA PHE A 150 -7.30 -2.17 -14.66
C PHE A 150 -7.27 -2.59 -13.19
N GLY A 151 -7.75 -3.80 -12.91
CA GLY A 151 -7.77 -4.39 -11.58
C GLY A 151 -6.60 -5.34 -11.38
N LEU A 152 -5.87 -5.17 -10.27
CA LEU A 152 -4.88 -6.11 -9.77
C LEU A 152 -5.48 -6.87 -8.60
N GLY A 153 -5.45 -8.19 -8.66
CA GLY A 153 -5.91 -9.09 -7.62
C GLY A 153 -5.01 -10.31 -7.48
N ASP A 154 -5.39 -11.22 -6.59
CA ASP A 154 -4.76 -12.51 -6.41
C ASP A 154 -5.86 -13.58 -6.36
N THR A 155 -5.77 -14.57 -7.23
CA THR A 155 -6.79 -15.63 -7.35
C THR A 155 -6.83 -16.59 -6.17
N SER A 156 -5.84 -16.55 -5.26
CA SER A 156 -5.93 -17.28 -4.00
C SER A 156 -6.99 -16.70 -3.04
N TYR A 157 -7.44 -15.46 -3.27
CA TYR A 157 -8.46 -14.79 -2.46
C TYR A 157 -9.85 -14.96 -3.06
N GLU A 158 -10.87 -15.08 -2.21
CA GLU A 158 -12.27 -15.25 -2.62
C GLU A 158 -12.74 -14.10 -3.51
N PHE A 159 -12.39 -12.87 -3.13
CA PHE A 159 -12.81 -11.65 -3.81
C PHE A 159 -11.79 -11.16 -4.84
N PHE A 160 -11.35 -12.06 -5.74
CA PHE A 160 -10.38 -11.75 -6.79
C PHE A 160 -10.75 -10.50 -7.60
N SER A 161 -9.86 -9.50 -7.64
CA SER A 161 -10.00 -8.22 -8.37
C SER A 161 -11.29 -7.44 -8.04
N LYS A 162 -11.87 -7.64 -6.84
CA LYS A 162 -13.17 -7.07 -6.47
C LYS A 162 -13.19 -5.54 -6.52
N ALA A 163 -12.15 -4.86 -6.08
CA ALA A 163 -12.09 -3.40 -6.15
C ALA A 163 -12.16 -2.89 -7.60
N GLY A 164 -11.43 -3.54 -8.52
CA GLY A 164 -11.47 -3.23 -9.95
C GLY A 164 -12.85 -3.46 -10.55
N LYS A 165 -13.49 -4.57 -10.17
CA LYS A 165 -14.88 -4.89 -10.57
C LYS A 165 -15.86 -3.82 -10.09
N ASP A 166 -15.76 -3.43 -8.82
CA ASP A 166 -16.64 -2.43 -8.23
C ASP A 166 -16.52 -1.08 -8.91
N PHE A 167 -15.30 -0.59 -9.16
CA PHE A 167 -15.10 0.66 -9.89
C PHE A 167 -15.70 0.60 -11.29
N ASP A 168 -15.44 -0.48 -12.04
CA ASP A 168 -15.93 -0.63 -13.41
C ASP A 168 -17.46 -0.74 -13.50
N GLU A 169 -18.05 -1.61 -12.68
CA GLU A 169 -19.50 -1.82 -12.62
C GLU A 169 -20.19 -0.52 -12.21
N ARG A 170 -19.66 0.15 -11.17
CA ARG A 170 -20.29 1.35 -10.64
C ARG A 170 -20.20 2.55 -11.57
N LEU A 171 -19.07 2.76 -12.24
CA LEU A 171 -18.94 3.84 -13.23
C LEU A 171 -19.91 3.63 -14.41
N ALA A 172 -20.07 2.39 -14.88
CA ALA A 172 -21.03 2.06 -15.92
C ALA A 172 -22.49 2.27 -15.47
N GLU A 173 -22.86 1.81 -14.26
CA GLU A 173 -24.20 2.02 -13.68
C GLU A 173 -24.57 3.51 -13.56
N LEU A 174 -23.59 4.36 -13.24
CA LEU A 174 -23.78 5.80 -13.11
C LEU A 174 -23.77 6.54 -14.47
N GLY A 175 -23.61 5.81 -15.59
CA GLY A 175 -23.80 6.31 -16.95
C GLY A 175 -22.53 6.64 -17.72
N ALA A 176 -21.35 6.25 -17.23
CA ALA A 176 -20.09 6.42 -17.95
C ALA A 176 -19.97 5.39 -19.10
N GLU A 177 -19.30 5.77 -20.18
CA GLU A 177 -19.02 4.90 -21.33
C GLU A 177 -17.71 4.12 -21.12
N ARG A 178 -17.76 2.79 -21.20
CA ARG A 178 -16.54 1.96 -21.11
C ARG A 178 -15.73 2.05 -22.41
N LEU A 179 -14.48 2.52 -22.31
CA LEU A 179 -13.52 2.67 -23.41
C LEU A 179 -12.90 1.34 -23.82
N LEU A 180 -12.57 0.52 -22.82
CA LEU A 180 -11.92 -0.77 -22.97
C LEU A 180 -12.42 -1.68 -21.87
N ASP A 181 -12.56 -2.97 -22.17
CA ASP A 181 -12.96 -3.96 -21.18
C ASP A 181 -11.99 -3.97 -20.00
N ARG A 182 -12.55 -4.13 -18.80
CA ARG A 182 -11.76 -4.24 -17.57
C ARG A 182 -10.88 -5.47 -17.64
N VAL A 183 -9.64 -5.33 -17.20
CA VAL A 183 -8.73 -6.46 -16.95
C VAL A 183 -8.73 -6.78 -15.46
N ASP A 184 -8.93 -8.06 -15.13
CA ASP A 184 -8.79 -8.61 -13.79
C ASP A 184 -7.49 -9.44 -13.77
N ALA A 185 -6.36 -8.79 -13.42
CA ALA A 185 -5.04 -9.37 -13.48
C ALA A 185 -4.63 -10.05 -12.17
N ASP A 186 -3.99 -11.21 -12.28
CA ASP A 186 -3.41 -11.96 -11.16
C ASP A 186 -1.98 -11.45 -10.83
N VAL A 187 -1.27 -12.10 -9.91
CA VAL A 187 0.10 -11.73 -9.49
C VAL A 187 1.06 -11.55 -10.67
N GLU A 188 0.93 -12.34 -11.73
CA GLU A 188 1.71 -12.24 -12.97
C GLU A 188 1.05 -11.30 -14.01
N TYR A 189 0.83 -10.04 -13.61
CA TYR A 189 0.10 -9.10 -14.45
C TYR A 189 0.90 -8.46 -15.59
N LYS A 190 2.23 -8.62 -15.66
CA LYS A 190 3.11 -7.80 -16.51
C LYS A 190 2.76 -7.85 -18.00
N GLU A 191 2.48 -9.03 -18.55
CA GLU A 191 2.10 -9.18 -19.96
C GLU A 191 0.73 -8.57 -20.26
N GLN A 192 -0.26 -8.90 -19.42
CA GLN A 192 -1.62 -8.35 -19.53
C GLN A 192 -1.62 -6.83 -19.43
N ALA A 193 -0.86 -6.27 -18.48
CA ALA A 193 -0.68 -4.85 -18.30
C ALA A 193 -0.05 -4.19 -19.54
N THR A 194 0.99 -4.79 -20.11
CA THR A 194 1.64 -4.26 -21.32
C THR A 194 0.67 -4.22 -22.49
N ALA A 195 -0.06 -5.32 -22.74
CA ALA A 195 -1.05 -5.39 -23.81
C ALA A 195 -2.19 -4.38 -23.60
N TRP A 196 -2.70 -4.26 -22.37
CA TRP A 196 -3.77 -3.33 -22.04
C TRP A 196 -3.36 -1.87 -22.18
N ARG A 197 -2.16 -1.49 -21.70
CA ARG A 197 -1.63 -0.12 -21.85
C ARG A 197 -1.52 0.30 -23.31
N GLN A 198 -1.04 -0.60 -24.17
CA GLN A 198 -0.97 -0.35 -25.61
C GLN A 198 -2.35 -0.10 -26.22
N GLN A 199 -3.34 -0.93 -25.88
CA GLN A 199 -4.70 -0.81 -26.40
C GLN A 199 -5.39 0.49 -25.93
N ILE A 200 -5.35 0.79 -24.63
CA ILE A 200 -6.02 1.99 -24.10
C ILE A 200 -5.37 3.27 -24.61
N THR A 201 -4.05 3.27 -24.82
CA THR A 201 -3.32 4.41 -25.40
C THR A 201 -3.80 4.71 -26.82
N GLU A 202 -3.96 3.68 -27.67
CA GLU A 202 -4.47 3.86 -29.03
C GLU A 202 -5.95 4.31 -29.05
N ILE A 203 -6.79 3.79 -28.15
CA ILE A 203 -8.19 4.23 -28.01
C ILE A 203 -8.27 5.70 -27.60
N LEU A 204 -7.49 6.12 -26.60
CA LEU A 204 -7.46 7.51 -26.13
C LEU A 204 -6.91 8.44 -27.20
N LYS A 205 -5.89 8.02 -27.94
CA LYS A 205 -5.33 8.76 -29.08
C LYS A 205 -6.32 8.95 -30.23
N ALA A 206 -7.18 7.97 -30.49
CA ALA A 206 -8.24 8.10 -31.49
C ALA A 206 -9.37 9.04 -31.04
N ARG A 207 -9.61 9.11 -29.72
CA ARG A 207 -10.72 9.88 -29.13
C ARG A 207 -10.38 11.34 -28.85
N VAL A 208 -9.10 11.65 -28.60
CA VAL A 208 -8.60 13.02 -28.42
C VAL A 208 -8.08 13.53 -29.77
N PRO A 209 -8.72 14.55 -30.40
CA PRO A 209 -8.23 15.09 -31.66
C PRO A 209 -6.80 15.60 -31.51
N SER A 210 -5.93 15.24 -32.45
CA SER A 210 -4.54 15.70 -32.48
C SER A 210 -4.38 16.90 -33.41
N GLU A 211 -3.84 18.02 -32.88
CA GLU A 211 -3.00 19.06 -33.51
C GLU A 211 -2.73 20.16 -32.46
N SER A 212 -1.62 20.90 -32.33
CA SER A 212 -0.40 21.17 -33.11
C SER A 212 0.71 21.67 -32.14
N PRO A 213 1.99 21.79 -32.54
CA PRO A 213 3.14 21.86 -31.63
C PRO A 213 3.32 23.23 -30.96
N ALA A 214 2.71 23.43 -29.80
CA ALA A 214 3.03 24.55 -28.92
C ALA A 214 2.64 24.25 -27.46
N GLN A 215 3.17 23.16 -26.89
CA GLN A 215 3.21 22.97 -25.43
C GLN A 215 4.21 21.84 -25.08
N ALA A 216 5.42 21.97 -25.62
CA ALA A 216 6.59 21.28 -25.10
C ALA A 216 7.45 22.30 -24.36
N ALA A 217 7.01 22.71 -23.16
CA ALA A 217 7.85 23.35 -22.14
C ALA A 217 7.01 23.72 -20.90
N ILE A 218 6.47 22.73 -20.17
CA ILE A 218 6.48 22.73 -18.69
C ILE A 218 6.53 21.26 -18.26
N THR A 219 7.70 20.64 -18.41
CA THR A 219 8.06 19.42 -17.68
C THR A 219 9.38 19.68 -16.97
N ALA A 220 9.53 19.03 -15.81
CA ALA A 220 10.67 19.05 -14.90
C ALA A 220 10.75 20.23 -13.92
N ALA A 221 9.76 20.31 -13.03
CA ALA A 221 10.08 20.48 -11.60
C ALA A 221 9.19 19.54 -10.77
N GLY A 222 9.14 18.27 -11.18
CA GLY A 222 8.93 17.22 -10.19
C GLY A 222 10.23 17.13 -9.43
N SER A 223 10.28 17.72 -8.24
CA SER A 223 11.31 17.37 -7.27
C SER A 223 11.18 15.87 -7.04
N VAL A 224 12.01 15.08 -7.69
CA VAL A 224 12.41 13.81 -7.12
C VAL A 224 12.99 14.17 -5.77
N ASN A 225 12.30 13.79 -4.70
CA ASN A 225 12.88 13.84 -3.36
C ASN A 225 14.10 12.93 -3.42
N LEU A 226 15.29 13.53 -3.52
CA LEU A 226 16.59 12.88 -3.56
C LEU A 226 16.99 12.28 -2.20
N VAL A 227 16.01 11.99 -1.35
CA VAL A 227 16.16 11.36 -0.04
C VAL A 227 15.61 9.91 -0.06
N ASP A 228 14.82 9.54 -1.07
CA ASP A 228 14.01 8.29 -1.07
C ASP A 228 14.43 7.24 -2.13
N SER A 229 15.59 7.38 -2.80
CA SER A 229 16.05 6.34 -3.74
C SER A 229 16.90 5.29 -3.05
N SER A 230 16.30 4.18 -2.62
CA SER A 230 17.05 2.95 -2.35
C SER A 230 17.58 2.39 -3.68
N PRO A 231 18.87 2.02 -3.81
CA PRO A 231 19.37 1.40 -5.04
C PRO A 231 18.83 -0.01 -5.27
N TYR A 232 18.08 -0.55 -4.30
CA TYR A 232 17.54 -1.91 -4.33
C TYR A 232 16.05 -1.92 -4.60
N THR A 233 15.62 -2.83 -5.45
CA THR A 233 14.22 -3.00 -5.85
C THR A 233 13.77 -4.44 -5.64
N LYS A 234 12.48 -4.72 -5.85
CA LYS A 234 11.98 -6.11 -5.84
C LYS A 234 12.74 -7.01 -6.82
N GLU A 235 13.04 -6.49 -8.00
CA GLU A 235 13.76 -7.19 -9.08
C GLU A 235 15.26 -7.31 -8.82
N GLU A 236 15.85 -6.30 -8.17
CA GLU A 236 17.27 -6.26 -7.78
C GLU A 236 17.38 -6.01 -6.26
N PRO A 237 17.07 -7.02 -5.43
CA PRO A 237 17.06 -6.88 -3.98
C PRO A 237 18.48 -6.80 -3.41
N LEU A 238 18.62 -6.17 -2.25
CA LEU A 238 19.83 -6.21 -1.44
C LEU A 238 20.04 -7.64 -0.93
N LEU A 239 21.27 -8.13 -1.02
CA LEU A 239 21.72 -9.31 -0.28
C LEU A 239 22.28 -8.84 1.06
N ALA A 240 21.50 -9.04 2.13
CA ALA A 240 21.78 -8.63 3.50
C ALA A 240 22.13 -9.84 4.39
N SER A 241 22.61 -9.59 5.62
CA SER A 241 22.90 -10.66 6.60
C SER A 241 21.74 -10.82 7.59
N PHE A 242 21.35 -12.06 7.87
CA PHE A 242 20.34 -12.39 8.86
C PHE A 242 20.97 -12.37 10.27
N ALA A 243 20.80 -11.27 10.99
CA ALA A 243 21.57 -10.99 12.20
C ALA A 243 21.01 -11.67 13.45
N ALA A 244 19.70 -11.59 13.68
CA ALA A 244 19.09 -12.15 14.89
C ALA A 244 17.69 -12.72 14.65
N ASN A 245 17.36 -13.77 15.40
CA ASN A 245 16.03 -14.38 15.47
C ASN A 245 15.67 -14.71 16.92
N GLN A 246 14.87 -13.86 17.54
CA GLN A 246 14.46 -14.02 18.93
C GLN A 246 12.97 -14.34 19.03
N LYS A 247 12.61 -15.44 19.69
CA LYS A 247 11.21 -15.66 20.12
C LYS A 247 10.84 -14.64 21.21
N ILE A 248 9.81 -13.85 20.95
CA ILE A 248 9.31 -12.78 21.84
C ILE A 248 7.95 -13.11 22.47
N THR A 249 7.46 -14.32 22.27
CA THR A 249 6.39 -14.92 23.07
C THR A 249 6.96 -15.89 24.10
N GLY A 250 6.20 -16.12 25.17
CA GLY A 250 6.50 -17.07 26.23
C GLY A 250 6.69 -18.50 25.70
N ARG A 251 7.32 -19.33 26.52
CA ARG A 251 7.60 -20.73 26.18
C ARG A 251 6.31 -21.49 25.85
N ASP A 252 5.26 -21.23 26.63
CA ASP A 252 3.98 -21.95 26.58
C ASP A 252 2.93 -21.22 25.74
N SER A 253 3.30 -20.16 25.01
CA SER A 253 2.40 -19.49 24.07
C SER A 253 2.06 -20.40 22.90
N ASP A 254 0.77 -20.46 22.55
CA ASP A 254 0.26 -21.07 21.32
C ASP A 254 0.73 -20.34 20.05
N LYS A 255 1.28 -19.13 20.20
CA LYS A 255 1.83 -18.33 19.11
C LYS A 255 3.34 -18.36 19.15
N ASP A 256 3.93 -18.48 17.97
CA ASP A 256 5.35 -18.32 17.79
C ASP A 256 5.61 -16.99 17.08
N VAL A 257 5.90 -15.94 17.85
CA VAL A 257 6.22 -14.61 17.29
C VAL A 257 7.70 -14.32 17.50
N ARG A 258 8.37 -13.93 16.42
CA ARG A 258 9.80 -13.64 16.36
C ARG A 258 10.05 -12.16 16.16
N HIS A 259 11.01 -11.63 16.89
CA HIS A 259 11.76 -10.45 16.52
C HIS A 259 12.90 -10.87 15.62
N ILE A 260 13.02 -10.26 14.46
CA ILE A 260 14.07 -10.57 13.50
C ILE A 260 14.80 -9.28 13.14
N GLU A 261 16.12 -9.36 13.15
CA GLU A 261 17.03 -8.27 12.80
C GLU A 261 17.81 -8.68 11.55
N ILE A 262 17.91 -7.77 10.59
CA ILE A 262 18.61 -7.96 9.32
C ILE A 262 19.64 -6.84 9.21
N ASP A 263 20.92 -7.21 9.15
CA ASP A 263 22.03 -6.28 9.00
C ASP A 263 22.14 -5.84 7.54
N LEU A 264 21.96 -4.54 7.35
CA LEU A 264 22.04 -3.83 6.07
C LEU A 264 23.47 -3.38 5.75
N GLY A 265 24.40 -3.42 6.72
CA GLY A 265 25.75 -2.89 6.62
C GLY A 265 25.80 -1.48 6.02
N ASP A 266 26.82 -1.24 5.21
CA ASP A 266 26.99 0.03 4.46
C ASP A 266 26.25 0.03 3.11
N SER A 267 25.20 -0.78 2.94
CA SER A 267 24.48 -0.94 1.65
C SER A 267 23.89 0.36 1.09
N GLY A 268 23.69 1.37 1.94
CA GLY A 268 23.02 2.60 1.56
C GLY A 268 21.50 2.44 1.41
N LEU A 269 20.93 1.29 1.78
CA LEU A 269 19.48 1.09 1.83
C LEU A 269 18.88 2.02 2.91
N ARG A 270 17.79 2.69 2.56
CA ARG A 270 17.11 3.68 3.41
C ARG A 270 15.64 3.34 3.56
N TYR A 271 15.12 3.48 4.77
CA TYR A 271 13.71 3.25 5.07
C TYR A 271 13.22 4.19 6.17
N GLN A 272 11.92 4.37 6.26
CA GLN A 272 11.28 5.19 7.29
C GLN A 272 10.30 4.36 8.12
N PRO A 273 10.02 4.74 9.37
CA PRO A 273 8.95 4.14 10.16
C PRO A 273 7.63 4.11 9.38
N GLY A 274 7.02 2.93 9.32
CA GLY A 274 5.79 2.67 8.56
C GLY A 274 6.01 2.10 7.15
N ASP A 275 7.26 2.01 6.67
CA ASP A 275 7.59 1.20 5.50
C ASP A 275 7.47 -0.30 5.75
N ALA A 276 7.41 -1.07 4.66
CA ALA A 276 7.45 -2.52 4.70
C ALA A 276 8.75 -3.06 4.10
N LEU A 277 9.28 -4.13 4.71
CA LEU A 277 10.40 -4.89 4.20
C LEU A 277 9.89 -6.05 3.36
N GLY A 278 10.25 -6.08 2.09
CA GLY A 278 10.02 -7.22 1.21
C GLY A 278 11.13 -8.25 1.36
N VAL A 279 10.77 -9.48 1.73
CA VAL A 279 11.68 -10.59 1.98
C VAL A 279 11.44 -11.69 0.95
N TRP A 280 12.47 -12.02 0.18
CA TRP A 280 12.49 -13.23 -0.63
C TRP A 280 12.90 -14.43 0.23
N PHE A 281 12.10 -15.49 0.19
CA PHE A 281 12.31 -16.71 0.95
C PHE A 281 12.59 -17.91 0.04
N GLU A 282 12.91 -19.05 0.65
CA GLU A 282 13.02 -20.33 -0.03
C GLU A 282 12.03 -21.34 0.54
N ASN A 283 11.46 -22.17 -0.34
CA ASN A 283 10.61 -23.28 0.10
C ASN A 283 11.44 -24.29 0.91
N ASP A 284 10.75 -25.01 1.78
CA ASP A 284 11.34 -26.09 2.55
C ASP A 284 11.83 -27.21 1.63
N ALA A 285 13.08 -27.64 1.78
CA ALA A 285 13.65 -28.73 1.01
C ALA A 285 12.91 -30.05 1.25
N GLU A 286 12.40 -30.28 2.46
CA GLU A 286 11.58 -31.47 2.76
C GLU A 286 10.23 -31.42 2.03
N LEU A 287 9.60 -30.24 1.96
CA LEU A 287 8.37 -30.03 1.19
C LEU A 287 8.59 -30.28 -0.31
N VAL A 288 9.71 -29.78 -0.86
CA VAL A 288 10.07 -29.98 -2.27
C VAL A 288 10.27 -31.47 -2.55
N GLN A 289 11.01 -32.19 -1.69
CA GLN A 289 11.22 -33.63 -1.80
C GLN A 289 9.90 -34.41 -1.68
N GLU A 290 9.04 -34.04 -0.73
CA GLU A 290 7.71 -34.63 -0.53
C GLU A 290 6.86 -34.50 -1.81
N LEU A 291 6.83 -33.31 -2.41
CA LEU A 291 6.09 -33.04 -3.65
C LEU A 291 6.64 -33.85 -4.82
N LEU A 292 7.97 -33.83 -5.04
CA LEU A 292 8.64 -34.56 -6.12
C LEU A 292 8.35 -36.07 -6.06
N GLN A 293 8.40 -36.66 -4.86
CA GLN A 293 8.10 -38.08 -4.66
C GLN A 293 6.64 -38.41 -5.00
N LEU A 294 5.70 -37.54 -4.65
CA LEU A 294 4.27 -37.74 -4.92
C LEU A 294 3.92 -37.66 -6.41
N VAL A 295 4.76 -37.02 -7.22
CA VAL A 295 4.58 -36.90 -8.68
C VAL A 295 5.60 -37.71 -9.50
N TRP A 296 6.38 -38.57 -8.84
CA TRP A 296 7.38 -39.46 -9.45
C TRP A 296 8.53 -38.76 -10.19
N LEU A 297 8.91 -37.56 -9.75
CA LEU A 297 10.06 -36.81 -10.28
C LEU A 297 11.28 -36.96 -9.35
N LYS A 298 12.49 -36.90 -9.93
CA LYS A 298 13.76 -37.07 -9.19
C LYS A 298 14.32 -35.75 -8.65
N GLY A 299 14.02 -34.65 -9.31
CA GLY A 299 14.52 -33.31 -8.99
C GLY A 299 15.76 -32.87 -9.77
N ASP A 300 16.46 -33.79 -10.44
CA ASP A 300 17.63 -33.50 -11.29
C ASP A 300 17.28 -33.17 -12.75
N GLU A 301 16.00 -33.30 -13.11
CA GLU A 301 15.48 -32.89 -14.40
C GLU A 301 15.73 -31.40 -14.65
N GLN A 302 16.02 -31.05 -15.90
CA GLN A 302 16.35 -29.67 -16.29
C GLN A 302 15.08 -28.94 -16.74
N VAL A 303 14.83 -27.77 -16.16
CA VAL A 303 13.70 -26.90 -16.53
C VAL A 303 14.20 -25.49 -16.84
N GLU A 304 13.50 -24.79 -17.74
CA GLU A 304 13.78 -23.38 -18.02
C GLU A 304 12.95 -22.46 -17.12
N VAL A 305 13.63 -21.61 -16.37
CA VAL A 305 13.02 -20.57 -15.53
C VAL A 305 13.66 -19.25 -15.89
N GLN A 306 12.86 -18.31 -16.42
CA GLN A 306 13.31 -16.96 -16.79
C GLN A 306 14.55 -16.97 -17.72
N GLY A 307 14.60 -17.89 -18.67
CA GLY A 307 15.70 -18.04 -19.63
C GLY A 307 16.97 -18.68 -19.06
N LYS A 308 16.92 -19.23 -17.84
CA LYS A 308 18.00 -20.02 -17.23
C LYS A 308 17.57 -21.47 -17.10
N THR A 309 18.46 -22.39 -17.44
CA THR A 309 18.27 -23.83 -17.20
C THR A 309 18.72 -24.18 -15.79
N LEU A 310 17.81 -24.73 -14.97
CA LEU A 310 18.04 -25.10 -13.58
C LEU A 310 17.60 -26.54 -13.33
N ALA A 311 18.14 -27.18 -12.28
CA ALA A 311 17.58 -28.42 -11.76
C ALA A 311 16.19 -28.17 -11.16
N LEU A 312 15.25 -29.09 -11.37
CA LEU A 312 13.86 -28.96 -10.91
C LEU A 312 13.78 -28.71 -9.40
N THR A 313 14.62 -29.34 -8.58
CA THR A 313 14.67 -29.06 -7.13
C THR A 313 14.98 -27.59 -6.83
N GLU A 314 15.99 -27.02 -7.51
CA GLU A 314 16.35 -25.61 -7.30
C GLU A 314 15.24 -24.67 -7.80
N ALA A 315 14.64 -25.00 -8.94
CA ALA A 315 13.51 -24.26 -9.49
C ALA A 315 12.33 -24.22 -8.51
N LEU A 316 11.90 -25.37 -8.00
CA LEU A 316 10.81 -25.48 -7.03
C LEU A 316 11.15 -24.79 -5.70
N GLN A 317 12.42 -24.83 -5.29
CA GLN A 317 12.84 -24.23 -4.02
C GLN A 317 12.82 -22.70 -4.06
N LYS A 318 13.22 -22.08 -5.18
CA LYS A 318 13.52 -20.64 -5.25
C LYS A 318 12.60 -19.83 -6.16
N HIS A 319 11.87 -20.48 -7.06
CA HIS A 319 11.16 -19.79 -8.14
C HIS A 319 9.66 -20.08 -8.22
N PHE A 320 9.15 -21.11 -7.54
CA PHE A 320 7.72 -21.46 -7.56
C PHE A 320 7.08 -21.41 -6.18
N GLU A 321 5.82 -20.97 -6.11
CA GLU A 321 5.00 -20.96 -4.90
C GLU A 321 4.43 -22.35 -4.63
N LEU A 322 4.75 -22.93 -3.47
CA LEU A 322 4.34 -24.30 -3.10
C LEU A 322 3.38 -24.36 -1.91
N THR A 323 3.27 -23.28 -1.15
CA THR A 323 2.53 -23.23 0.12
C THR A 323 1.11 -22.68 -0.03
N VAL A 324 0.85 -21.90 -1.09
CA VAL A 324 -0.48 -21.35 -1.39
C VAL A 324 -1.11 -22.07 -2.57
N ASN A 325 -2.25 -22.74 -2.32
CA ASN A 325 -3.05 -23.37 -3.35
C ASN A 325 -4.15 -22.41 -3.87
N THR A 326 -4.60 -22.60 -5.11
CA THR A 326 -5.62 -21.76 -5.76
C THR A 326 -6.65 -22.63 -6.48
N PRO A 327 -7.88 -22.12 -6.72
CA PRO A 327 -8.89 -22.83 -7.50
C PRO A 327 -8.38 -23.29 -8.86
N GLN A 328 -7.59 -22.44 -9.55
CA GLN A 328 -7.02 -22.73 -10.85
C GLN A 328 -6.04 -23.91 -10.80
N ILE A 329 -5.18 -23.97 -9.77
CA ILE A 329 -4.25 -25.08 -9.57
C ILE A 329 -5.03 -26.38 -9.34
N VAL A 330 -6.07 -26.34 -8.50
CA VAL A 330 -6.91 -27.51 -8.23
C VAL A 330 -7.60 -28.00 -9.50
N GLU A 331 -8.18 -27.11 -10.32
CA GLU A 331 -8.82 -27.46 -11.59
C GLU A 331 -7.84 -28.10 -12.59
N GLN A 332 -6.67 -27.47 -12.79
CA GLN A 332 -5.67 -27.98 -13.73
C GLN A 332 -5.09 -29.32 -13.26
N TYR A 333 -4.81 -29.46 -11.96
CA TYR A 333 -4.33 -30.71 -11.40
C TYR A 333 -5.41 -31.81 -11.45
N ALA A 334 -6.69 -31.47 -11.25
CA ALA A 334 -7.80 -32.42 -11.42
C ALA A 334 -7.85 -32.98 -12.84
N ALA A 335 -7.62 -32.13 -13.85
CA ALA A 335 -7.59 -32.56 -15.25
C ALA A 335 -6.40 -33.50 -15.56
N LEU A 336 -5.24 -33.25 -14.96
CA LEU A 336 -4.05 -34.10 -15.11
C LEU A 336 -4.18 -35.43 -14.37
N SER A 337 -4.59 -35.39 -13.11
CA SER A 337 -4.74 -36.56 -12.24
C SER A 337 -5.95 -37.43 -12.58
N ARG A 338 -6.96 -36.85 -13.24
CA ARG A 338 -8.27 -37.48 -13.50
C ARG A 338 -8.92 -38.04 -12.24
N ASN A 339 -8.65 -37.43 -11.09
CA ASN A 339 -9.22 -37.85 -9.83
C ASN A 339 -10.69 -37.43 -9.73
N ASP A 340 -11.60 -38.38 -9.54
CA ASP A 340 -13.04 -38.12 -9.52
C ASP A 340 -13.47 -37.11 -8.44
N THR A 341 -12.81 -37.12 -7.28
CA THR A 341 -13.12 -36.18 -6.19
C THR A 341 -12.72 -34.75 -6.56
N LEU A 342 -11.52 -34.55 -7.11
CA LEU A 342 -11.06 -33.23 -7.54
C LEU A 342 -11.84 -32.72 -8.76
N LEU A 343 -12.17 -33.60 -9.72
CA LEU A 343 -13.00 -33.25 -10.88
C LEU A 343 -14.41 -32.84 -10.48
N ALA A 344 -14.98 -33.46 -9.43
CA ALA A 344 -16.28 -33.06 -8.91
C ALA A 344 -16.26 -31.67 -8.26
N LEU A 345 -15.13 -31.24 -7.68
CA LEU A 345 -14.95 -29.90 -7.12
C LEU A 345 -14.89 -28.82 -8.21
N ALA A 346 -14.27 -29.12 -9.36
CA ALA A 346 -14.16 -28.18 -10.48
C ALA A 346 -15.52 -27.68 -11.02
N GLY A 347 -16.61 -28.41 -10.77
CA GLY A 347 -17.97 -28.00 -11.13
C GLY A 347 -18.64 -27.02 -10.14
N ASP A 348 -18.04 -26.75 -8.98
CA ASP A 348 -18.65 -25.99 -7.87
C ASP A 348 -17.64 -24.97 -7.31
N LYS A 349 -17.66 -23.74 -7.85
CA LYS A 349 -16.69 -22.68 -7.52
C LYS A 349 -16.52 -22.40 -6.02
N PRO A 350 -17.60 -22.24 -5.22
CA PRO A 350 -17.45 -22.07 -3.76
C PRO A 350 -16.73 -23.23 -3.08
N LYS A 351 -17.04 -24.49 -3.46
CA LYS A 351 -16.36 -25.66 -2.87
C LYS A 351 -14.91 -25.74 -3.30
N LEU A 352 -14.61 -25.42 -4.55
CA LEU A 352 -13.26 -25.39 -5.08
C LEU A 352 -12.40 -24.36 -4.34
N GLN A 353 -12.94 -23.15 -4.12
CA GLN A 353 -12.29 -22.09 -3.33
C GLN A 353 -12.01 -22.56 -1.90
N SER A 354 -13.02 -23.11 -1.22
CA SER A 354 -12.87 -23.61 0.15
C SER A 354 -11.85 -24.74 0.25
N TYR A 355 -11.82 -25.64 -0.75
CA TYR A 355 -10.84 -26.72 -0.82
C TYR A 355 -9.41 -26.17 -0.99
N ALA A 356 -9.20 -25.25 -1.94
CA ALA A 356 -7.90 -24.62 -2.17
C ALA A 356 -7.37 -23.90 -0.91
N GLN A 357 -8.24 -23.21 -0.17
CA GLN A 357 -7.86 -22.54 1.08
C GLN A 357 -7.53 -23.51 2.22
N SER A 358 -8.09 -24.72 2.19
CA SER A 358 -7.92 -25.70 3.27
C SER A 358 -6.77 -26.68 3.03
N PHE A 359 -6.42 -26.94 1.77
CA PHE A 359 -5.43 -27.93 1.38
C PHE A 359 -4.31 -27.29 0.55
N PRO A 360 -3.10 -27.15 1.13
CA PRO A 360 -1.89 -26.82 0.39
C PRO A 360 -1.65 -27.78 -0.79
N ILE A 361 -0.85 -27.34 -1.75
CA ILE A 361 -0.62 -28.05 -3.01
C ILE A 361 -0.14 -29.49 -2.74
N VAL A 362 0.85 -29.66 -1.86
CA VAL A 362 1.39 -30.99 -1.53
C VAL A 362 0.34 -31.95 -0.94
N ASP A 363 -0.61 -31.42 -0.17
CA ASP A 363 -1.66 -32.21 0.48
C ASP A 363 -2.75 -32.60 -0.51
N MET A 364 -3.09 -31.71 -1.45
CA MET A 364 -3.94 -32.05 -2.60
C MET A 364 -3.31 -33.14 -3.46
N VAL A 365 -2.04 -32.99 -3.84
CA VAL A 365 -1.30 -33.98 -4.64
C VAL A 365 -1.25 -35.32 -3.90
N ARG A 366 -1.09 -35.30 -2.58
CA ARG A 366 -1.12 -36.52 -1.74
C ARG A 366 -2.45 -37.24 -1.74
N GLN A 367 -3.58 -36.51 -1.79
CA GLN A 367 -4.92 -37.12 -1.88
C GLN A 367 -5.18 -37.75 -3.25
N ALA A 368 -4.49 -37.27 -4.29
CA ALA A 368 -4.62 -37.77 -5.66
C ALA A 368 -3.26 -37.89 -6.35
N PRO A 369 -2.35 -38.79 -5.93
CA PRO A 369 -1.02 -38.89 -6.51
C PRO A 369 -1.08 -39.24 -8.00
N THR A 370 -0.31 -38.54 -8.83
CA THR A 370 -0.25 -38.78 -10.27
C THR A 370 1.15 -38.48 -10.80
N GLU A 371 1.62 -39.32 -11.72
CA GLU A 371 2.88 -39.08 -12.43
C GLU A 371 2.76 -37.84 -13.33
N LEU A 372 3.66 -36.88 -13.14
CA LEU A 372 3.78 -35.69 -13.98
C LEU A 372 5.17 -35.63 -14.60
N ASN A 373 5.28 -35.01 -15.77
CA ASN A 373 6.59 -34.54 -16.24
C ASN A 373 6.94 -33.17 -15.61
N PRO A 374 8.21 -32.73 -15.69
CA PRO A 374 8.66 -31.46 -15.10
C PRO A 374 7.86 -30.26 -15.60
N GLU A 375 7.58 -30.18 -16.90
CA GLU A 375 6.87 -29.06 -17.52
C GLU A 375 5.41 -28.96 -17.04
N GLN A 376 4.74 -30.11 -16.88
CA GLN A 376 3.40 -30.21 -16.31
C GLN A 376 3.40 -29.70 -14.88
N LEU A 377 4.35 -30.12 -14.04
CA LEU A 377 4.44 -29.62 -12.67
C LEU A 377 4.67 -28.10 -12.65
N THR A 378 5.68 -27.61 -13.37
CA THR A 378 6.03 -26.17 -13.32
C THR A 378 4.94 -25.27 -13.92
N SER A 379 4.18 -25.75 -14.90
CA SER A 379 3.09 -24.96 -15.51
C SER A 379 1.84 -24.86 -14.64
N LEU A 380 1.67 -25.75 -13.66
CA LEU A 380 0.64 -25.61 -12.64
C LEU A 380 0.99 -24.52 -11.63
N LEU A 381 2.27 -24.36 -11.32
CA LEU A 381 2.72 -23.57 -10.18
C LEU A 381 2.86 -22.09 -10.56
N ARG A 382 2.50 -21.22 -9.62
CA ARG A 382 2.74 -19.78 -9.74
C ARG A 382 4.19 -19.45 -9.40
N PRO A 383 4.76 -18.34 -9.88
CA PRO A 383 6.06 -17.90 -9.41
C PRO A 383 6.04 -17.56 -7.92
N LEU A 384 7.17 -17.80 -7.27
CA LEU A 384 7.40 -17.39 -5.90
C LEU A 384 7.37 -15.86 -5.81
N THR A 385 6.76 -15.32 -4.76
CA THR A 385 6.71 -13.88 -4.50
C THR A 385 7.33 -13.55 -3.16
N PRO A 386 7.94 -12.36 -2.99
CA PRO A 386 8.46 -11.95 -1.70
C PRO A 386 7.30 -11.67 -0.73
N ARG A 387 7.55 -11.87 0.56
CA ARG A 387 6.59 -11.51 1.62
C ARG A 387 6.94 -10.15 2.19
N LEU A 388 5.93 -9.28 2.31
CA LEU A 388 6.08 -7.98 2.95
C LEU A 388 5.84 -8.09 4.46
N TYR A 389 6.65 -7.40 5.25
CA TYR A 389 6.53 -7.26 6.70
C TYR A 389 6.64 -5.79 7.09
N SER A 390 5.70 -5.26 7.88
CA SER A 390 5.81 -3.90 8.42
C SER A 390 7.06 -3.77 9.28
N ILE A 391 7.85 -2.73 9.02
CA ILE A 391 9.14 -2.53 9.69
C ILE A 391 8.93 -2.12 11.15
N ALA A 392 9.58 -2.86 12.05
CA ALA A 392 9.48 -2.73 13.49
C ALA A 392 10.62 -1.93 14.13
N SER A 393 11.43 -1.25 13.32
CA SER A 393 12.54 -0.38 13.77
C SER A 393 12.46 1.02 13.15
N SER A 394 13.01 2.03 13.82
CA SER A 394 13.39 3.29 13.18
C SER A 394 14.86 3.22 12.76
N GLN A 395 15.16 3.64 11.53
CA GLN A 395 16.54 3.73 11.05
C GLN A 395 17.33 4.85 11.75
N ALA A 396 16.64 5.82 12.37
CA ALA A 396 17.30 6.85 13.17
C ALA A 396 17.86 6.29 14.48
N GLU A 397 17.30 5.19 14.98
CA GLU A 397 17.80 4.46 16.14
C GLU A 397 18.72 3.29 15.74
N ASN A 398 18.43 2.62 14.61
CA ASN A 398 19.13 1.42 14.15
C ASN A 398 19.67 1.68 12.73
N GLU A 399 20.79 2.40 12.63
CA GLU A 399 21.30 2.92 11.34
C GLU A 399 21.52 1.85 10.28
N THR A 400 22.09 0.71 10.69
CA THR A 400 22.54 -0.38 9.82
C THR A 400 21.67 -1.62 9.92
N GLU A 401 20.55 -1.60 10.64
CA GLU A 401 19.72 -2.78 10.85
C GLU A 401 18.27 -2.48 10.50
N VAL A 402 17.55 -3.46 9.96
CA VAL A 402 16.09 -3.39 9.80
C VAL A 402 15.44 -4.54 10.55
N HIS A 403 14.47 -4.19 11.38
CA HIS A 403 13.81 -5.14 12.26
C HIS A 403 12.39 -5.42 11.76
N ILE A 404 11.94 -6.67 11.85
CA ILE A 404 10.56 -7.08 11.55
C ILE A 404 10.00 -7.95 12.68
N THR A 405 8.67 -7.96 12.80
CA THR A 405 7.98 -8.84 13.77
C THR A 405 7.19 -9.90 13.02
N VAL A 406 7.58 -11.16 13.17
CA VAL A 406 7.07 -12.28 12.35
C VAL A 406 6.30 -13.27 13.20
N GLY A 407 5.01 -13.44 12.94
CA GLY A 407 4.25 -14.57 13.45
C GLY A 407 4.47 -15.80 12.57
N ALA A 408 5.11 -16.85 13.10
CA ALA A 408 5.31 -18.09 12.37
C ALA A 408 3.97 -18.79 12.15
N VAL A 409 3.55 -18.90 10.89
CA VAL A 409 2.32 -19.62 10.52
C VAL A 409 2.60 -21.11 10.57
N ARG A 410 1.88 -21.83 11.43
CA ARG A 410 1.99 -23.28 11.64
C ARG A 410 0.61 -23.89 11.79
N PHE A 411 0.39 -25.04 11.16
CA PHE A 411 -0.86 -25.79 11.23
C PHE A 411 -0.62 -27.26 10.91
N GLU A 412 -1.63 -28.10 11.11
CA GLU A 412 -1.55 -29.54 10.86
C GLU A 412 -2.62 -29.97 9.84
N ILE A 413 -2.23 -30.83 8.90
CA ILE A 413 -3.14 -31.51 7.97
C ILE A 413 -2.84 -33.00 8.01
N ASP A 414 -3.85 -33.82 8.33
CA ASP A 414 -3.75 -35.28 8.40
C ASP A 414 -2.52 -35.78 9.19
N GLY A 415 -2.26 -35.16 10.35
CA GLY A 415 -1.12 -35.51 11.22
C GLY A 415 0.25 -34.99 10.75
N ARG A 416 0.31 -34.19 9.67
CA ARG A 416 1.55 -33.59 9.15
C ARG A 416 1.61 -32.11 9.48
N GLN A 417 2.75 -31.70 10.00
CA GLN A 417 3.02 -30.29 10.26
C GLN A 417 3.21 -29.55 8.94
N ARG A 418 2.59 -28.38 8.86
CA ARG A 418 2.65 -27.45 7.73
C ARG A 418 2.92 -26.05 8.28
N GLY A 419 3.44 -25.19 7.42
CA GLY A 419 3.67 -23.81 7.79
C GLY A 419 3.76 -22.89 6.59
N GLY A 420 3.66 -21.59 6.86
CA GLY A 420 3.79 -20.57 5.83
C GLY A 420 5.22 -20.51 5.28
N GLY A 421 5.38 -20.35 3.97
CA GLY A 421 6.68 -20.35 3.29
C GLY A 421 7.68 -19.38 3.92
N ALA A 422 7.43 -18.07 3.82
CA ALA A 422 8.31 -17.04 4.37
C ALA A 422 8.44 -17.10 5.90
N SER A 423 7.32 -17.25 6.62
CA SER A 423 7.32 -17.13 8.09
C SER A 423 8.07 -18.27 8.77
N THR A 424 7.98 -19.50 8.25
CA THR A 424 8.75 -20.64 8.79
C THR A 424 10.17 -20.68 8.27
N TRP A 425 10.43 -20.13 7.07
CA TRP A 425 11.80 -19.99 6.57
C TRP A 425 12.59 -19.07 7.49
N LEU A 426 12.03 -17.90 7.81
CA LEU A 426 12.58 -16.93 8.75
C LEU A 426 12.68 -17.47 10.19
N ALA A 427 11.69 -18.21 10.66
CA ALA A 427 11.66 -18.66 12.04
C ALA A 427 12.58 -19.86 12.32
N ASP A 428 12.75 -20.76 11.35
CA ASP A 428 13.33 -22.10 11.59
C ASP A 428 14.51 -22.48 10.69
N ARG A 429 14.59 -21.94 9.45
CA ARG A 429 15.45 -22.51 8.40
C ARG A 429 16.64 -21.66 8.02
N ILE A 430 16.50 -20.34 7.99
CA ILE A 430 17.65 -19.47 7.78
C ILE A 430 18.52 -19.45 9.05
N GLU A 431 19.81 -19.68 8.88
CA GLU A 431 20.79 -19.62 9.97
C GLU A 431 21.19 -18.17 10.25
N GLU A 432 21.63 -17.88 11.47
CA GLU A 432 22.30 -16.61 11.79
C GLU A 432 23.50 -16.41 10.85
N GLU A 433 23.69 -15.17 10.41
CA GLU A 433 24.63 -14.76 9.36
C GLU A 433 24.31 -15.33 7.96
N GLY A 434 23.12 -15.92 7.78
CA GLY A 434 22.64 -16.38 6.49
C GLY A 434 22.31 -15.22 5.54
N GLU A 435 22.52 -15.42 4.25
CA GLU A 435 22.20 -14.42 3.24
C GLU A 435 20.68 -14.31 3.02
N ILE A 436 20.14 -13.10 3.14
CA ILE A 436 18.72 -12.80 2.93
C ILE A 436 18.55 -11.71 1.88
N ARG A 437 17.62 -11.92 0.94
CA ARG A 437 17.33 -10.98 -0.14
C ARG A 437 16.18 -10.06 0.25
N VAL A 438 16.46 -8.76 0.41
CA VAL A 438 15.50 -7.77 0.91
C VAL A 438 15.39 -6.52 0.03
N PHE A 439 14.23 -5.86 0.09
CA PHE A 439 14.02 -4.54 -0.49
C PHE A 439 13.00 -3.76 0.33
N ILE A 440 12.95 -2.43 0.16
CA ILE A 440 11.96 -1.58 0.82
C ILE A 440 10.77 -1.35 -0.11
N GLU A 441 9.58 -1.59 0.42
CA GLU A 441 8.33 -1.14 -0.18
C GLU A 441 7.87 0.11 0.61
N HIS A 442 7.99 1.27 -0.03
CA HIS A 442 7.67 2.53 0.62
C HIS A 442 6.16 2.72 0.80
N ASN A 443 5.75 3.20 1.97
CA ASN A 443 4.36 3.48 2.31
C ASN A 443 4.15 4.93 2.77
N ASP A 444 4.07 5.86 1.82
CA ASP A 444 3.85 7.29 2.09
C ASP A 444 2.52 7.60 2.81
N ASN A 445 1.61 6.62 2.81
CA ASN A 445 0.29 6.75 3.41
C ASN A 445 0.25 6.25 4.87
N PHE A 446 1.36 5.72 5.41
CA PHE A 446 1.46 5.27 6.79
C PHE A 446 2.73 5.85 7.44
N ARG A 447 2.58 7.08 7.97
CA ARG A 447 3.69 7.90 8.50
C ARG A 447 3.26 8.65 9.74
N LEU A 448 4.23 8.88 10.64
CA LEU A 448 4.07 9.83 11.73
C LEU A 448 3.72 11.24 11.22
N PRO A 449 2.99 12.05 12.00
CA PRO A 449 2.71 13.43 11.64
C PRO A 449 4.01 14.25 11.57
N ALA A 450 4.09 15.16 10.60
CA ALA A 450 5.26 16.03 10.43
C ALA A 450 5.50 16.96 11.64
N ASN A 451 4.44 17.31 12.37
CA ASN A 451 4.56 18.03 13.63
C ASN A 451 4.74 17.02 14.79
N PRO A 452 5.90 17.01 15.48
CA PRO A 452 6.16 16.07 16.57
C PRO A 452 5.24 16.28 17.78
N GLU A 453 4.61 17.45 17.93
CA GLU A 453 3.66 17.73 19.01
C GLU A 453 2.27 17.16 18.76
N THR A 454 1.98 16.69 17.54
CA THR A 454 0.68 16.13 17.20
C THR A 454 0.47 14.79 17.93
N PRO A 455 -0.65 14.61 18.66
CA PRO A 455 -0.95 13.36 19.34
C PRO A 455 -1.16 12.19 18.36
N VAL A 456 -0.81 10.97 18.79
CA VAL A 456 -1.05 9.76 17.99
C VAL A 456 -1.74 8.66 18.81
N ILE A 457 -2.69 7.98 18.18
CA ILE A 457 -3.37 6.79 18.69
C ILE A 457 -3.00 5.62 17.79
N MET A 458 -2.38 4.60 18.37
CA MET A 458 -1.86 3.42 17.69
C MET A 458 -2.63 2.19 18.13
N ILE A 459 -3.23 1.45 17.20
CA ILE A 459 -4.05 0.27 17.47
C ILE A 459 -3.46 -0.93 16.72
N GLY A 460 -2.79 -1.82 17.44
CA GLY A 460 -1.99 -2.88 16.82
C GLY A 460 -1.93 -4.17 17.62
N PRO A 461 -2.99 -5.00 17.64
CA PRO A 461 -2.94 -6.29 18.31
C PRO A 461 -2.03 -7.29 17.58
N GLY A 462 -1.42 -8.21 18.34
CA GLY A 462 -0.50 -9.22 17.82
C GLY A 462 0.69 -8.60 17.06
N THR A 463 1.00 -9.13 15.87
CA THR A 463 2.10 -8.61 15.04
C THR A 463 1.83 -7.21 14.47
N GLY A 464 0.59 -6.71 14.54
CA GLY A 464 0.25 -5.33 14.19
C GLY A 464 0.93 -4.28 15.08
N ILE A 465 1.62 -4.70 16.14
CA ILE A 465 2.45 -3.81 16.96
C ILE A 465 3.74 -3.35 16.25
N ALA A 466 4.17 -4.06 15.19
CA ALA A 466 5.43 -3.84 14.50
C ALA A 466 5.69 -2.37 14.14
N PRO A 467 4.86 -1.71 13.30
CA PRO A 467 5.14 -0.32 12.93
C PRO A 467 5.00 0.65 14.10
N PHE A 468 4.29 0.29 15.17
CA PHE A 468 4.19 1.14 16.35
C PHE A 468 5.45 1.11 17.21
N ARG A 469 6.19 0.00 17.18
CA ARG A 469 7.55 -0.02 17.74
C ARG A 469 8.46 0.97 17.00
N SER A 470 8.47 0.94 15.65
CA SER A 470 9.27 1.90 14.86
C SER A 470 8.85 3.36 15.06
N PHE A 471 7.54 3.61 15.22
CA PHE A 471 7.03 4.95 15.53
C PHE A 471 7.54 5.45 16.88
N MET A 472 7.51 4.63 17.93
CA MET A 472 8.00 5.05 19.24
C MET A 472 9.51 5.28 19.25
N GLN A 473 10.28 4.41 18.60
CA GLN A 473 11.73 4.61 18.42
C GLN A 473 12.04 5.95 17.74
N GLN A 474 11.32 6.26 16.64
CA GLN A 474 11.48 7.54 15.97
C GLN A 474 11.12 8.73 16.86
N ARG A 475 10.00 8.65 17.58
CA ARG A 475 9.55 9.73 18.47
C ARG A 475 10.48 9.95 19.66
N ASP A 476 11.08 8.88 20.19
CA ASP A 476 12.11 8.98 21.23
C ASP A 476 13.36 9.69 20.69
N ASN A 477 13.86 9.24 19.53
CA ASN A 477 15.03 9.83 18.88
C ASN A 477 14.83 11.31 18.52
N ASP A 478 13.63 11.68 18.05
CA ASP A 478 13.29 13.06 17.70
C ASP A 478 13.00 13.95 18.92
N GLY A 479 12.91 13.36 20.13
CA GLY A 479 12.51 14.07 21.34
C GLY A 479 11.09 14.64 21.27
N ALA A 480 10.18 13.95 20.59
CA ALA A 480 8.84 14.44 20.29
C ALA A 480 7.97 14.57 21.56
N GLY A 481 7.40 15.76 21.79
CA GLY A 481 6.60 16.07 22.98
C GLY A 481 5.12 15.70 22.90
N GLY A 482 4.60 15.39 21.69
CA GLY A 482 3.20 15.05 21.50
C GLY A 482 2.80 13.74 22.17
N LYS A 483 1.52 13.65 22.60
CA LYS A 483 0.99 12.50 23.33
C LYS A 483 0.96 11.23 22.48
N ASN A 484 1.24 10.08 23.08
CA ASN A 484 1.20 8.77 22.41
C ASN A 484 0.28 7.81 23.16
N TRP A 485 -0.59 7.12 22.44
CA TRP A 485 -1.48 6.09 23.01
C TRP A 485 -1.36 4.79 22.22
N LEU A 486 -1.07 3.69 22.90
CA LEU A 486 -1.09 2.35 22.33
C LEU A 486 -2.29 1.53 22.83
N PHE A 487 -3.08 0.98 21.91
CA PHE A 487 -4.00 -0.12 22.14
C PHE A 487 -3.39 -1.41 21.60
N PHE A 488 -3.06 -2.33 22.50
CA PHE A 488 -2.47 -3.61 22.16
C PHE A 488 -3.35 -4.76 22.66
N GLY A 489 -3.34 -5.88 21.95
CA GLY A 489 -4.01 -7.08 22.43
C GLY A 489 -3.41 -8.38 21.91
N ASN A 490 -3.47 -9.42 22.73
CA ASN A 490 -3.03 -10.78 22.40
C ASN A 490 -3.76 -11.81 23.32
N PRO A 491 -3.51 -13.13 23.23
CA PRO A 491 -4.18 -14.10 24.10
C PRO A 491 -3.93 -13.88 25.59
N HIS A 492 -2.67 -13.88 26.03
CA HIS A 492 -2.29 -13.89 27.44
C HIS A 492 -1.29 -12.79 27.82
N PHE A 493 -1.46 -12.17 28.99
CA PHE A 493 -0.51 -11.17 29.48
C PHE A 493 0.91 -11.74 29.69
N THR A 494 1.02 -12.95 30.25
CA THR A 494 2.31 -13.55 30.64
C THR A 494 3.12 -14.07 29.46
N ASP A 495 2.44 -14.55 28.43
CA ASP A 495 3.06 -15.28 27.34
C ASP A 495 3.05 -14.52 26.02
N ASP A 496 2.21 -13.49 25.88
CA ASP A 496 1.94 -12.87 24.58
C ASP A 496 2.14 -11.36 24.57
N PHE A 497 2.71 -10.76 25.62
CA PHE A 497 3.01 -9.32 25.63
C PHE A 497 4.31 -9.00 24.89
N LEU A 498 4.17 -8.80 23.57
CA LEU A 498 5.29 -8.48 22.67
C LEU A 498 5.99 -7.18 23.09
N TYR A 499 7.32 -7.21 23.17
CA TYR A 499 8.18 -6.07 23.53
C TYR A 499 7.84 -5.42 24.88
N GLN A 500 7.31 -6.19 25.84
CA GLN A 500 6.83 -5.69 27.14
C GLN A 500 7.78 -4.70 27.83
N VAL A 501 9.07 -5.00 27.87
CA VAL A 501 10.07 -4.19 28.57
C VAL A 501 10.23 -2.82 27.91
N GLU A 502 10.20 -2.75 26.58
CA GLU A 502 10.29 -1.50 25.82
C GLU A 502 9.08 -0.61 26.11
N TRP A 503 7.86 -1.16 26.08
CA TRP A 503 6.64 -0.41 26.39
C TRP A 503 6.63 0.12 27.82
N GLN A 504 7.07 -0.69 28.79
CA GLN A 504 7.19 -0.27 30.18
C GLN A 504 8.18 0.89 30.35
N LYS A 505 9.29 0.85 29.60
CA LYS A 505 10.26 1.95 29.56
C LYS A 505 9.61 3.23 29.01
N TYR A 506 8.94 3.17 27.85
CA TYR A 506 8.30 4.35 27.28
C TYR A 506 7.23 4.97 28.18
N VAL A 507 6.44 4.16 28.91
CA VAL A 507 5.49 4.66 29.90
C VAL A 507 6.21 5.35 31.05
N LYS A 508 7.27 4.72 31.58
CA LYS A 508 8.05 5.26 32.70
C LYS A 508 8.73 6.59 32.33
N ASP A 509 9.26 6.68 31.11
CA ASP A 509 9.98 7.84 30.61
C ASP A 509 9.01 8.95 30.14
N GLY A 510 7.70 8.67 30.11
CA GLY A 510 6.64 9.62 29.78
C GLY A 510 6.39 9.80 28.28
N LEU A 511 7.15 9.11 27.43
CA LEU A 511 6.95 9.12 25.98
C LEU A 511 5.61 8.47 25.61
N LEU A 512 5.29 7.29 26.18
CA LEU A 512 3.99 6.66 26.00
C LEU A 512 3.01 7.15 27.06
N THR A 513 2.13 8.08 26.66
CA THR A 513 1.17 8.72 27.57
C THR A 513 0.14 7.72 28.09
N ASN A 514 -0.43 6.91 27.21
CA ASN A 514 -1.44 5.91 27.55
C ASN A 514 -1.12 4.55 26.91
N ILE A 515 -1.42 3.46 27.63
CA ILE A 515 -1.38 2.11 27.10
C ILE A 515 -2.60 1.32 27.59
N ASP A 516 -3.35 0.74 26.67
CA ASP A 516 -4.51 -0.10 26.95
C ASP A 516 -4.31 -1.50 26.37
N LEU A 517 -4.41 -2.50 27.25
CA LEU A 517 -4.03 -3.88 26.97
C LEU A 517 -5.26 -4.80 27.00
N ALA A 518 -5.48 -5.56 25.92
CA ALA A 518 -6.59 -6.49 25.76
C ALA A 518 -6.12 -7.95 25.70
N TRP A 519 -6.51 -8.74 26.69
CA TRP A 519 -6.13 -10.15 26.81
C TRP A 519 -7.33 -11.04 26.52
N SER A 520 -7.31 -11.75 25.40
CA SER A 520 -8.50 -12.50 24.94
C SER A 520 -8.74 -13.81 25.69
N ARG A 521 -7.79 -14.27 26.50
CA ARG A 521 -7.83 -15.60 27.14
C ARG A 521 -7.47 -15.63 28.64
N ASP A 522 -7.20 -14.49 29.27
CA ASP A 522 -6.90 -14.40 30.71
C ASP A 522 -8.13 -14.48 31.61
N GLN A 523 -9.33 -14.37 31.02
CA GLN A 523 -10.61 -14.49 31.71
C GLN A 523 -11.65 -15.19 30.84
N ALA A 524 -12.81 -15.52 31.43
CA ALA A 524 -13.88 -16.27 30.75
C ALA A 524 -14.46 -15.50 29.54
N GLU A 525 -14.56 -14.19 29.65
CA GLU A 525 -15.03 -13.32 28.55
C GLU A 525 -13.84 -12.88 27.68
N LYS A 526 -13.99 -12.93 26.37
CA LYS A 526 -12.93 -12.49 25.46
C LYS A 526 -12.91 -10.97 25.41
N ILE A 527 -11.77 -10.37 25.73
CA ILE A 527 -11.55 -8.92 25.65
C ILE A 527 -10.60 -8.64 24.49
N TYR A 528 -11.02 -7.78 23.57
CA TYR A 528 -10.25 -7.34 22.42
C TYR A 528 -10.02 -5.82 22.44
N VAL A 529 -9.22 -5.31 21.50
CA VAL A 529 -8.86 -3.89 21.42
C VAL A 529 -10.07 -2.99 21.19
N GLN A 530 -11.05 -3.45 20.38
CA GLN A 530 -12.31 -2.73 20.16
C GLN A 530 -13.12 -2.50 21.44
N ASP A 531 -13.03 -3.43 22.41
CA ASP A 531 -13.72 -3.28 23.70
C ASP A 531 -13.04 -2.21 24.55
N LYS A 532 -11.70 -2.15 24.51
CA LYS A 532 -10.92 -1.10 25.17
C LYS A 532 -11.18 0.27 24.56
N ILE A 533 -11.26 0.36 23.23
CA ILE A 533 -11.57 1.60 22.52
C ILE A 533 -12.93 2.14 22.96
N ARG A 534 -13.97 1.30 22.98
CA ARG A 534 -15.31 1.70 23.47
C ARG A 534 -15.28 2.13 24.92
N ALA A 535 -14.61 1.36 25.79
CA ALA A 535 -14.49 1.71 27.21
C ALA A 535 -13.75 3.04 27.46
N LYS A 536 -12.88 3.44 26.54
CA LYS A 536 -12.11 4.70 26.57
C LYS A 536 -12.68 5.77 25.64
N GLY A 537 -13.90 5.58 25.13
CA GLY A 537 -14.47 6.36 24.03
C GLY A 537 -14.42 7.87 24.23
N ALA A 538 -14.74 8.37 25.43
CA ALA A 538 -14.72 9.80 25.71
C ALA A 538 -13.31 10.43 25.56
N GLU A 539 -12.26 9.72 25.97
CA GLU A 539 -10.89 10.20 25.88
C GLU A 539 -10.33 10.03 24.46
N VAL A 540 -10.67 8.92 23.79
CA VAL A 540 -10.38 8.73 22.35
C VAL A 540 -10.98 9.87 21.54
N TRP A 541 -12.25 10.20 21.77
CA TRP A 541 -12.92 11.33 21.12
C TRP A 541 -12.23 12.66 21.41
N SER A 542 -11.86 12.93 22.67
CA SER A 542 -11.10 14.14 23.04
C SER A 542 -9.81 14.28 22.23
N TRP A 543 -9.03 13.20 22.09
CA TRP A 543 -7.79 13.22 21.31
C TRP A 543 -8.06 13.44 19.82
N LEU A 544 -9.12 12.85 19.26
CA LEU A 544 -9.52 13.11 17.87
C LEU A 544 -9.89 14.59 17.64
N GLN A 545 -10.54 15.23 18.63
CA GLN A 545 -10.83 16.66 18.60
C GLN A 545 -9.56 17.52 18.77
N GLU A 546 -8.55 17.05 19.50
CA GLU A 546 -7.23 17.69 19.63
C GLU A 546 -6.36 17.58 18.37
N GLY A 547 -6.84 16.93 17.31
CA GLY A 547 -6.09 16.79 16.07
C GLY A 547 -5.28 15.48 15.98
N ALA A 548 -5.53 14.51 16.85
CA ALA A 548 -4.76 13.26 16.87
C ALA A 548 -4.79 12.54 15.51
N HIS A 549 -3.68 11.88 15.19
CA HIS A 549 -3.58 10.91 14.11
C HIS A 549 -3.83 9.50 14.65
N LEU A 550 -4.66 8.76 13.95
CA LEU A 550 -5.12 7.42 14.28
C LEU A 550 -4.50 6.41 13.31
N TYR A 551 -3.91 5.37 13.88
CA TYR A 551 -3.25 4.30 13.14
C TYR A 551 -3.81 2.95 13.54
N VAL A 552 -4.11 2.10 12.56
CA VAL A 552 -4.55 0.71 12.79
C VAL A 552 -3.65 -0.24 11.99
N CYS A 553 -3.08 -1.24 12.65
CA CYS A 553 -2.24 -2.24 11.99
C CYS A 553 -2.58 -3.66 12.44
N GLY A 554 -2.59 -4.62 11.51
CA GLY A 554 -2.82 -6.04 11.77
C GLY A 554 -3.84 -6.69 10.84
N ASP A 555 -4.62 -7.66 11.35
CA ASP A 555 -5.56 -8.46 10.56
C ASP A 555 -6.63 -7.60 9.85
N ALA A 556 -6.62 -7.64 8.51
CA ALA A 556 -7.58 -6.90 7.69
C ALA A 556 -9.01 -7.47 7.78
N ASN A 557 -9.15 -8.78 7.99
CA ASN A 557 -10.41 -9.46 7.72
C ASN A 557 -11.41 -9.38 8.88
N ARG A 558 -10.92 -9.37 10.13
CA ARG A 558 -11.77 -9.26 11.33
C ARG A 558 -11.42 -8.03 12.15
N MET A 559 -10.15 -7.92 12.57
CA MET A 559 -9.74 -6.90 13.53
C MET A 559 -9.98 -5.48 13.03
N ALA A 560 -9.54 -5.17 11.80
CA ALA A 560 -9.69 -3.82 11.25
C ALA A 560 -11.16 -3.38 11.15
N LYS A 561 -12.06 -4.30 10.77
CA LYS A 561 -13.50 -4.04 10.69
C LYS A 561 -14.10 -3.78 12.07
N ASP A 562 -13.76 -4.60 13.05
CA ASP A 562 -14.26 -4.43 14.43
C ASP A 562 -13.76 -3.13 15.06
N VAL A 563 -12.52 -2.73 14.78
CA VAL A 563 -11.95 -1.44 15.22
C VAL A 563 -12.66 -0.27 14.53
N GLU A 564 -12.89 -0.33 13.22
CA GLU A 564 -13.64 0.72 12.51
C GLU A 564 -15.07 0.86 13.07
N GLN A 565 -15.75 -0.25 13.37
CA GLN A 565 -17.06 -0.19 14.04
C GLN A 565 -16.98 0.45 15.43
N ALA A 566 -15.98 0.10 16.23
CA ALA A 566 -15.79 0.70 17.56
C ALA A 566 -15.51 2.21 17.49
N LEU A 567 -14.72 2.66 16.52
CA LEU A 567 -14.45 4.08 16.30
C LEU A 567 -15.73 4.81 15.87
N LEU A 568 -16.53 4.22 14.98
CA LEU A 568 -17.85 4.77 14.63
C LEU A 568 -18.77 4.87 15.85
N ASP A 569 -18.78 3.85 16.71
CA ASP A 569 -19.54 3.87 17.96
C ASP A 569 -19.09 5.03 18.87
N VAL A 570 -17.78 5.24 19.00
CA VAL A 570 -17.19 6.36 19.77
C VAL A 570 -17.60 7.72 19.20
N VAL A 571 -17.55 7.91 17.88
CA VAL A 571 -17.92 9.17 17.22
C VAL A 571 -19.43 9.44 17.36
N VAL A 572 -20.27 8.41 17.24
CA VAL A 572 -21.72 8.53 17.45
C VAL A 572 -22.03 8.93 18.89
N GLU A 573 -21.48 8.21 19.87
CA GLU A 573 -21.80 8.41 21.28
C GLU A 573 -21.23 9.73 21.83
N HIS A 574 -19.95 10.01 21.59
CA HIS A 574 -19.25 11.14 22.19
C HIS A 574 -19.20 12.39 21.30
N GLY A 575 -19.31 12.21 19.98
CA GLY A 575 -19.44 13.32 19.03
C GLY A 575 -20.87 13.82 18.83
N GLY A 576 -21.88 13.06 19.31
CA GLY A 576 -23.29 13.41 19.15
C GLY A 576 -23.76 13.38 17.69
N MET A 577 -23.11 12.57 16.86
CA MET A 577 -23.36 12.42 15.43
C MET A 577 -24.26 11.20 15.15
N ASP A 578 -25.03 11.23 14.07
CA ASP A 578 -25.63 10.01 13.56
C ASP A 578 -24.60 9.13 12.83
N ARG A 579 -24.98 7.88 12.50
CA ARG A 579 -24.05 6.91 11.91
C ARG A 579 -23.51 7.33 10.55
N GLU A 580 -24.31 8.03 9.75
CA GLU A 580 -23.90 8.51 8.42
C GLU A 580 -22.86 9.62 8.57
N THR A 581 -23.13 10.59 9.43
CA THR A 581 -22.21 11.69 9.73
C THR A 581 -20.91 11.19 10.38
N ALA A 582 -20.99 10.16 11.22
CA ALA A 582 -19.80 9.54 11.82
C ALA A 582 -18.91 8.84 10.77
N ASP A 583 -19.51 8.17 9.77
CA ASP A 583 -18.75 7.56 8.67
C ASP A 583 -18.12 8.62 7.75
N GLU A 584 -18.83 9.73 7.51
CA GLU A 584 -18.27 10.88 6.81
C GLU A 584 -17.09 11.50 7.58
N PHE A 585 -17.22 11.66 8.89
CA PHE A 585 -16.15 12.17 9.74
C PHE A 585 -14.90 11.28 9.68
N LEU A 586 -15.04 9.95 9.80
CA LEU A 586 -13.89 9.05 9.65
C LEU A 586 -13.31 9.09 8.23
N SER A 587 -14.14 9.23 7.20
CA SER A 587 -13.68 9.39 5.81
C SER A 587 -12.91 10.70 5.63
N GLU A 588 -13.32 11.79 6.28
CA GLU A 588 -12.59 13.05 6.29
C GLU A 588 -11.23 12.91 6.98
N LEU A 589 -11.15 12.18 8.11
CA LEU A 589 -9.87 11.87 8.73
C LEU A 589 -8.94 11.08 7.79
N ARG A 590 -9.46 10.18 6.95
CA ARG A 590 -8.65 9.48 5.93
C ARG A 590 -8.07 10.46 4.90
N ILE A 591 -8.90 11.37 4.38
CA ILE A 591 -8.47 12.42 3.43
C ILE A 591 -7.41 13.32 4.05
N GLU A 592 -7.58 13.69 5.32
CA GLU A 592 -6.63 14.51 6.06
C GLU A 592 -5.34 13.75 6.45
N ARG A 593 -5.22 12.47 6.08
CA ARG A 593 -4.14 11.55 6.50
C ARG A 593 -3.99 11.47 8.02
N ARG A 594 -5.12 11.60 8.72
CA ARG A 594 -5.26 11.49 10.18
C ARG A 594 -5.88 10.17 10.61
N TYR A 595 -6.39 9.35 9.69
CA TYR A 595 -6.75 7.96 9.94
C TYR A 595 -6.09 7.08 8.88
N GLN A 596 -5.06 6.33 9.29
CA GLN A 596 -4.20 5.53 8.43
C GLN A 596 -4.25 4.06 8.85
N ARG A 597 -4.23 3.15 7.88
CA ARG A 597 -4.30 1.70 8.13
C ARG A 597 -3.18 0.98 7.39
N ASP A 598 -2.53 0.04 8.07
CA ASP A 598 -1.61 -0.93 7.48
C ASP A 598 -2.09 -2.34 7.86
N VAL A 599 -3.01 -2.87 7.08
CA VAL A 599 -3.70 -4.14 7.38
C VAL A 599 -3.49 -5.15 6.27
N TYR A 600 -3.38 -6.42 6.65
CA TYR A 600 -2.97 -7.52 5.76
C TYR A 600 -3.69 -8.83 6.06
#